data_AF-A0A850BCB4-F1
#
_entry.id   AF-A0A850BCB4-F1
#
_cell.length_a   1.000
_cell.length_b   1.000
_cell.length_c   1.000
_cell.angle_alpha   90.00
_cell.angle_beta   90.00
_cell.angle_gamma   90.00
#
_symmetry.space_group_name_H-M   'P 1'
#
loop_
_entity.id
_entity.type
_entity.pdbx_description
1 polymer ?
#
loop_
_entity_poly.entity_id
_entity_poly.type
_entity_poly.pdbx_seq_one_letter_code
_entity_poly.pdbx_strand_id
1 'polypeptide(L)'
;MAQARESDVQRRIVDALERRGYIVQVTSRQRRGVMVDGKWRHSHRGDGVSRGLADLLVRNPTWAPCMWMAIEVKRPSGAASDTQWRLAQDGHIRIVSSVEDALEAVGNA
;
A
#
# COMPACT_ATOMS: atom_id res chain seq x y z
N MET A 1 21.17 -3.93 11.99
CA MET A 1 20.68 -3.04 10.91
C MET A 1 19.27 -2.59 11.28
N ALA A 2 18.95 -1.30 11.24
CA ALA A 2 17.60 -0.83 11.54
C ALA A 2 16.63 -1.35 10.46
N GLN A 3 15.53 -1.98 10.88
CA GLN A 3 14.53 -2.52 9.98
C GLN A 3 13.79 -1.37 9.29
N ALA A 4 13.71 -1.38 7.95
CA ALA A 4 13.01 -0.35 7.19
C ALA A 4 11.55 -0.25 7.64
N ARG A 5 11.05 0.98 7.80
CA ARG A 5 9.63 1.17 8.12
C ARG A 5 8.81 0.86 6.88
N GLU A 6 7.57 0.42 7.08
CA GLU A 6 6.62 0.18 5.99
C GLU A 6 6.46 1.42 5.10
N SER A 7 6.46 2.61 5.70
CA SER A 7 6.46 3.89 5.00
C SER A 7 7.65 4.09 4.06
N ASP A 8 8.83 3.58 4.42
CA ASP A 8 10.04 3.72 3.60
C ASP A 8 9.97 2.77 2.40
N VAL A 9 9.44 1.56 2.61
CA VAL A 9 9.18 0.58 1.54
C VAL A 9 8.15 1.14 0.57
N GLN A 10 7.02 1.62 1.09
CA GLN A 10 5.96 2.21 0.28
C GLN A 10 6.48 3.39 -0.56
N ARG A 11 7.24 4.31 0.04
CA ARG A 11 7.84 5.43 -0.69
C ARG A 11 8.74 4.96 -1.83
N ARG A 12 9.62 3.99 -1.58
CA ARG A 12 10.50 3.43 -2.60
C ARG A 12 9.74 2.77 -3.75
N ILE A 13 8.63 2.08 -3.45
CA ILE A 13 7.75 1.47 -4.45
C ILE A 13 7.08 2.55 -5.31
N VAL A 14 6.48 3.56 -4.69
CA VAL A 14 5.84 4.69 -5.41
C VAL A 14 6.84 5.34 -6.36
N ASP A 15 8.00 5.74 -5.85
CA ASP A 15 9.04 6.40 -6.65
C ASP A 15 9.51 5.56 -7.85
N ALA A 16 9.55 4.22 -7.69
CA ALA A 16 10.00 3.30 -8.73
C ALA A 16 8.93 3.03 -9.81
N LEU A 17 7.66 3.00 -9.42
CA LEU A 17 6.52 2.84 -10.32
C LEU A 17 6.28 4.11 -11.14
N GLU A 18 6.29 5.28 -10.50
CA GLU A 18 6.12 6.56 -11.19
C GLU A 18 7.24 6.82 -12.22
N ARG A 19 8.49 6.48 -11.89
CA ARG A 19 9.62 6.54 -12.84
C ARG A 19 9.45 5.65 -14.07
N ARG A 20 8.61 4.63 -14.00
CA ARG A 20 8.26 3.74 -15.12
C ARG A 20 6.98 4.16 -15.84
N GLY A 21 6.41 5.31 -15.50
CA GLY A 21 5.22 5.86 -16.16
C GLY A 21 3.90 5.33 -15.61
N TYR A 22 3.91 4.59 -14.50
CA TYR A 22 2.66 4.23 -13.81
C TYR A 22 2.10 5.45 -13.07
N ILE A 23 0.78 5.52 -12.99
CA ILE A 23 0.07 6.47 -12.13
C ILE A 23 -0.24 5.76 -10.82
N VAL A 24 0.19 6.32 -9.70
CA VAL A 24 0.04 5.74 -8.36
C VAL A 24 -0.79 6.66 -7.48
N GLN A 25 -1.81 6.11 -6.82
CA GLN A 25 -2.62 6.80 -5.82
C GLN A 25 -2.44 6.11 -4.47
N VAL A 26 -1.87 6.85 -3.52
CA VAL A 26 -1.75 6.39 -2.13
C VAL A 26 -3.09 6.55 -1.42
N THR A 27 -3.63 5.47 -0.88
CA THR A 27 -4.93 5.44 -0.20
C THR A 27 -4.78 5.38 1.33
N SER A 28 -3.66 4.86 1.84
CA SER A 28 -3.39 4.80 3.26
C SER A 28 -2.96 6.17 3.78
N ARG A 29 -3.83 6.82 4.58
CA ARG A 29 -3.41 7.99 5.34
C ARG A 29 -2.45 7.56 6.44
N GLN A 30 -1.28 8.20 6.50
CA GLN A 30 -0.50 8.19 7.74
C GLN A 30 -1.40 8.68 8.87
N ARG A 31 -1.53 7.87 9.93
CA ARG A 31 -2.28 8.24 11.13
C ARG A 31 -1.67 9.52 11.71
N ARG A 32 -2.25 10.69 11.39
CA ARG A 32 -1.90 11.94 12.07
C ARG A 32 -2.35 11.76 13.51
N GLY A 33 -1.41 11.50 14.42
CA GLY A 33 -1.73 11.55 15.83
C GLY A 33 -2.04 12.99 16.22
N VAL A 34 -2.90 13.13 17.20
CA VAL A 34 -3.34 14.39 17.75
C VAL A 34 -2.91 14.45 19.21
N MET A 35 -2.54 15.64 19.67
CA MET A 35 -2.30 15.87 21.09
C MET A 35 -3.65 15.99 21.81
N VAL A 36 -3.90 15.11 22.78
CA VAL A 36 -5.09 15.13 23.63
C VAL A 36 -4.62 15.07 25.08
N ASP A 37 -4.98 16.08 25.87
CA ASP A 37 -4.58 16.22 27.29
C ASP A 37 -3.07 16.12 27.52
N GLY A 38 -2.26 16.73 26.65
CA GLY A 38 -0.79 16.67 26.74
C GLY A 38 -0.17 15.32 26.37
N LYS A 39 -0.97 14.36 25.87
CA LYS A 39 -0.48 13.05 25.40
C LYS A 39 -0.68 12.92 23.89
N TRP A 40 0.33 12.43 23.19
CA TRP A 40 0.20 12.02 21.80
C TRP A 40 -0.74 10.82 21.70
N ARG A 41 -1.87 10.98 21.02
CA ARG A 41 -2.84 9.92 20.77
C ARG A 41 -2.99 9.69 19.27
N HIS A 42 -2.90 8.44 18.85
CA HIS A 42 -3.38 8.04 17.53
C HIS A 42 -4.87 7.71 17.64
N SER A 43 -5.66 8.15 16.66
CA SER A 43 -7.05 7.69 16.57
C SER A 43 -7.06 6.16 16.54
N HIS A 44 -7.86 5.55 17.43
CA HIS A 44 -8.00 4.09 17.49
C HIS A 44 -8.72 3.53 16.26
N ARG A 45 -9.28 4.41 15.42
CA ARG A 45 -9.92 4.12 14.15
C ARG A 45 -9.35 5.12 13.15
N GLY A 46 -8.78 4.62 12.05
CA GLY A 46 -8.49 5.48 10.90
C GLY A 46 -9.82 6.02 10.39
N ASP A 47 -9.99 7.34 10.37
CA ASP A 47 -11.21 7.96 9.86
C ASP A 47 -11.42 7.52 8.41
N GLY A 48 -12.42 6.66 8.18
CA GLY A 48 -12.92 6.30 6.84
C GLY A 48 -12.13 5.28 6.02
N VAL A 49 -11.12 4.59 6.58
CA VAL A 49 -10.43 3.51 5.83
C VAL A 49 -11.08 2.16 6.17
N SER A 50 -11.89 1.63 5.26
CA SER A 50 -12.44 0.27 5.38
C SER A 50 -11.30 -0.72 5.62
N ARG A 51 -11.47 -1.63 6.59
CA ARG A 51 -10.52 -2.74 6.78
C ARG A 51 -10.35 -3.49 5.46
N GLY A 52 -9.11 -3.66 5.03
CA GLY A 52 -8.79 -4.33 3.76
C GLY A 52 -8.65 -3.41 2.54
N LEU A 53 -8.81 -2.08 2.69
CA LEU A 53 -8.38 -1.16 1.63
C LEU A 53 -6.86 -1.24 1.47
N ALA A 54 -6.41 -1.61 0.27
CA ALA A 54 -5.00 -1.70 -0.09
C ALA A 54 -4.33 -0.33 -0.05
N ASP A 55 -3.06 -0.25 0.37
CA ASP A 55 -2.29 1.00 0.52
C ASP A 55 -2.13 1.84 -0.74
N LEU A 56 -2.10 1.20 -1.91
CA LEU A 56 -1.86 1.81 -3.21
C LEU A 56 -2.90 1.35 -4.23
N LEU A 57 -3.29 2.28 -5.10
CA LEU A 57 -3.92 1.98 -6.38
C LEU A 57 -2.94 2.37 -7.50
N VAL A 58 -2.68 1.46 -8.42
CA VAL A 58 -1.73 1.66 -9.52
C VAL A 58 -2.43 1.44 -10.84
N ARG A 59 -2.14 2.28 -11.85
CA ARG A 59 -2.57 2.03 -13.22
C ARG A 59 -1.47 2.32 -14.23
N ASN A 60 -1.46 1.56 -15.32
CA ASN A 60 -0.70 1.90 -16.53
C ASN A 60 -1.60 2.73 -17.48
N PRO A 61 -1.09 3.80 -18.11
CA PRO A 61 -1.82 4.52 -19.15
C PRO A 61 -2.30 3.64 -20.32
N THR A 62 -1.65 2.51 -20.59
CA THR A 62 -2.02 1.57 -21.67
C THR A 62 -3.11 0.57 -21.28
N TRP A 63 -3.41 0.43 -19.99
CA TRP A 63 -4.52 -0.42 -19.54
C TRP A 63 -5.86 0.17 -19.93
N ALA A 64 -6.91 -0.66 -19.90
CA ALA A 64 -8.27 -0.22 -20.16
C ALA A 64 -8.65 0.97 -19.25
N PRO A 65 -9.43 1.95 -19.73
CA PRO A 65 -9.90 3.05 -18.91
C PRO A 65 -10.55 2.56 -17.62
N CYS A 66 -10.28 3.26 -16.52
CA CYS A 66 -10.76 2.92 -15.17
C CYS A 66 -10.22 1.60 -14.59
N MET A 67 -9.27 0.92 -15.25
CA MET A 67 -8.59 -0.23 -14.66
C MET A 67 -7.52 0.23 -13.66
N TRP A 68 -7.59 -0.32 -12.45
CA TRP A 68 -6.63 -0.11 -11.38
C TRP A 68 -6.25 -1.45 -10.76
N MET A 69 -4.99 -1.59 -10.40
CA MET A 69 -4.49 -2.64 -9.53
C MET A 69 -4.39 -2.12 -8.10
N ALA A 70 -4.93 -2.87 -7.15
CA ALA A 70 -4.78 -2.60 -5.73
C ALA A 70 -3.54 -3.32 -5.18
N ILE A 71 -2.67 -2.58 -4.49
CA ILE A 71 -1.43 -3.11 -3.90
C ILE A 71 -1.40 -2.78 -2.41
N GLU A 72 -1.25 -3.82 -1.58
CA GLU A 72 -1.00 -3.73 -0.15
C GLU A 72 0.51 -3.82 0.09
N VAL A 73 1.07 -2.89 0.86
CA VAL A 73 2.50 -2.83 1.13
C VAL A 73 2.79 -3.34 2.52
N LYS A 74 3.74 -4.27 2.64
CA LYS A 74 4.28 -4.72 3.92
C LYS A 74 5.78 -4.45 3.99
N ARG A 75 6.28 -4.25 5.20
CA ARG A 75 7.73 -4.45 5.43
C ARG A 75 8.08 -5.94 5.21
N PRO A 76 9.33 -6.31 4.89
CA PRO A 76 9.71 -7.71 4.62
C PRO A 76 9.36 -8.72 5.73
N SER A 77 9.25 -8.28 6.98
CA SER A 77 8.84 -9.08 8.14
C SER A 77 7.40 -8.81 8.61
N GLY A 78 6.63 -8.04 7.82
CA GLY A 78 5.29 -7.60 8.15
C GLY A 78 4.27 -8.67 7.80
N ALA A 79 3.41 -9.01 8.75
CA ALA A 79 2.29 -9.91 8.49
C ALA A 79 1.12 -9.16 7.85
N ALA A 80 0.49 -9.79 6.86
CA ALA A 80 -0.84 -9.40 6.39
C ALA A 80 -1.92 -9.91 7.34
N SER A 81 -2.99 -9.14 7.48
CA SER A 81 -4.18 -9.58 8.21
C SER A 81 -4.95 -10.65 7.42
N ASP A 82 -5.76 -11.46 8.10
CA ASP A 82 -6.58 -12.51 7.45
C ASP A 82 -7.46 -11.95 6.31
N THR A 83 -7.99 -10.73 6.49
CA THR A 83 -8.77 -10.04 5.45
C THR A 83 -7.93 -9.71 4.22
N GLN A 84 -6.69 -9.25 4.40
CA GLN A 84 -5.78 -8.95 3.29
C GLN A 84 -5.34 -10.21 2.58
N TRP A 85 -5.05 -11.29 3.32
CA TRP A 85 -4.75 -12.59 2.75
C TRP A 85 -5.88 -13.13 1.89
N ARG A 86 -7.13 -13.03 2.37
CA ARG A 86 -8.30 -13.45 1.60
C ARG A 86 -8.45 -12.65 0.31
N LEU A 87 -8.34 -11.33 0.37
CA LEU A 87 -8.39 -10.47 -0.82
C LEU A 87 -7.27 -10.80 -1.82
N ALA A 88 -6.07 -11.16 -1.33
CA ALA A 88 -4.96 -11.54 -2.20
C ALA A 88 -5.18 -12.91 -2.86
N GLN A 89 -5.73 -13.89 -2.13
CA GLN A 89 -6.10 -15.21 -2.66
C GLN A 89 -7.19 -15.11 -3.72
N ASP A 90 -8.18 -14.23 -3.51
CA ASP A 90 -9.26 -13.97 -4.46
C ASP A 90 -8.81 -13.09 -5.65
N GLY A 91 -7.53 -12.66 -5.68
CA GLY A 91 -6.95 -11.87 -6.77
C GLY A 91 -7.37 -10.39 -6.77
N HIS A 92 -7.98 -9.89 -5.70
CA HIS A 92 -8.43 -8.50 -5.59
C HIS A 92 -7.31 -7.52 -5.26
N ILE A 93 -6.26 -7.98 -4.57
CA ILE A 93 -5.07 -7.17 -4.24
C ILE A 93 -3.79 -7.96 -4.48
N ARG A 94 -2.66 -7.26 -4.65
CA ARG A 94 -1.31 -7.84 -4.57
C ARG A 94 -0.64 -7.38 -3.28
N ILE A 95 -0.09 -8.31 -2.52
CA ILE A 95 0.71 -7.99 -1.33
C ILE A 95 2.18 -7.98 -1.74
N VAL A 96 2.88 -6.88 -1.46
CA VAL A 96 4.27 -6.67 -1.88
C VAL A 96 5.12 -6.20 -0.71
N SER A 97 6.41 -6.52 -0.74
CA SER A 97 7.36 -6.14 0.32
C SER A 97 8.62 -5.45 -0.17
N SER A 98 8.77 -5.33 -1.48
CA SER A 98 9.95 -4.79 -2.14
C SER A 98 9.58 -4.03 -3.43
N VAL A 99 10.57 -3.33 -4.00
CA VAL A 99 10.40 -2.68 -5.31
C VAL A 99 10.28 -3.73 -6.41
N GLU A 100 11.12 -4.77 -6.40
CA GLU A 100 11.04 -5.91 -7.32
C GLU A 100 9.65 -6.57 -7.30
N ASP A 101 9.11 -6.90 -6.13
CA ASP A 101 7.78 -7.52 -5.99
C ASP A 101 6.69 -6.65 -6.64
N ALA A 102 6.76 -5.33 -6.42
CA ALA A 102 5.80 -4.39 -6.96
C ALA A 102 5.88 -4.29 -8.49
N LEU A 103 7.08 -4.37 -9.04
CA LEU A 103 7.31 -4.33 -10.48
C LEU A 103 6.86 -5.62 -11.17
N GLU A 104 7.11 -6.76 -10.54
CA GLU A 104 6.58 -8.04 -11.02
C GLU A 104 5.05 -8.07 -10.96
N ALA A 105 4.45 -7.56 -9.88
CA ALA A 105 3.01 -7.50 -9.71
C ALA A 105 2.31 -6.71 -10.82
N VAL A 106 2.85 -5.54 -11.19
CA VAL A 106 2.26 -4.70 -12.26
C VAL A 106 2.66 -5.13 -13.67
N GLY A 107 3.78 -5.85 -13.83
CA GLY A 107 4.21 -6.38 -15.13
C GLY A 107 3.39 -7.58 -15.61
N ASN A 108 2.79 -8.33 -14.67
CA ASN A 108 1.94 -9.49 -14.94
C ASN A 108 0.44 -9.14 -15.05
N ALA A 109 0.12 -7.88 -15.31
CA ALA A 109 -1.25 -7.34 -15.30
C ALA A 109 -1.65 -6.74 -16.66
#